data_AF-A0A7J3QTN0-F1
#
_entry.id   AF-A0A7J3QTN0-F1
#
_cell.length_a   1.000
_cell.length_b   1.000
_cell.length_c   1.000
_cell.angle_alpha   90.00
_cell.angle_beta   90.00
_cell.angle_gamma   90.00
#
_symmetry.space_group_name_H-M   'P 1'
#
loop_
_entity.id
_entity.type
_entity.pdbx_description
1 polymer ?
#
loop_
_entity_poly.entity_id
_entity_poly.type
_entity_poly.pdbx_seq_one_letter_code
_entity_poly.pdbx_strand_id
1 'polypeptide(L)'
;MKVLDPKLVPVLEEKYGKYWWPVEYPKDVFSDPFKNLIITVLSQNTSEINCVRAYEGLAARFDVKPEVLANADLNMIKEAIRRGGLYNLKAKRIKEISRVVLEKFNGDLNSVLTLPKEEAKKRLMELPGVGEKTADVLLSSRYGYREVYVVDTHIGRIAKRLGLVKENAKPQM
;
A
#
# COMPACT_ATOMS: atom_id res chain seq x y z
N MET A 1 -22.88 18.25 -5.67
CA MET A 1 -21.49 17.73 -5.61
C MET A 1 -20.90 17.91 -7.01
N LYS A 2 -19.78 18.62 -7.16
CA LYS A 2 -19.12 18.72 -8.47
C LYS A 2 -18.42 17.38 -8.74
N VAL A 3 -18.77 16.74 -9.84
CA VAL A 3 -18.09 15.54 -10.34
C VAL A 3 -17.01 15.97 -11.32
N LEU A 4 -15.93 15.19 -11.42
CA LEU A 4 -14.94 15.40 -12.47
C LEU A 4 -15.65 15.28 -13.82
N ASP A 5 -15.56 16.32 -14.67
CA ASP A 5 -16.12 16.25 -16.01
C ASP A 5 -15.36 15.16 -16.80
N PRO A 6 -16.02 14.09 -17.28
CA PRO A 6 -15.37 13.05 -18.06
C PRO A 6 -14.64 13.58 -19.31
N LYS A 7 -15.03 14.76 -19.81
CA LYS A 7 -14.32 15.45 -20.92
C LYS A 7 -12.89 15.85 -20.59
N LEU A 8 -12.51 15.87 -19.31
CA LEU A 8 -11.12 16.13 -18.90
C LEU A 8 -10.22 14.90 -19.10
N VAL A 9 -10.78 13.68 -19.19
CA VAL A 9 -9.98 12.46 -19.33
C VAL A 9 -9.15 12.48 -20.63
N PRO A 10 -9.73 12.75 -21.83
CA PRO A 10 -8.94 12.84 -23.06
C PRO A 10 -7.85 13.91 -23.00
N VAL A 11 -8.12 15.06 -22.37
CA VAL A 11 -7.15 16.16 -22.21
C VAL A 11 -5.96 15.73 -21.33
N LEU A 12 -6.24 14.98 -20.27
CA LEU A 12 -5.20 14.42 -19.41
C LEU A 12 -4.39 13.35 -20.15
N GLU A 13 -5.05 12.47 -20.92
CA GLU A 13 -4.38 11.43 -21.70
C GLU A 13 -3.51 12.00 -22.81
N GLU A 14 -3.94 13.06 -23.49
CA GLU A 14 -3.14 13.75 -24.50
C GLU A 14 -1.88 14.36 -23.88
N LYS A 15 -2.01 14.95 -22.69
CA LYS A 15 -0.91 15.68 -22.04
C LYS A 15 0.07 14.78 -21.27
N TYR A 16 -0.43 13.74 -20.62
CA TYR A 16 0.34 12.89 -19.71
C TYR A 16 0.53 11.46 -20.22
N GLY A 17 -0.07 11.14 -21.37
CA GLY A 17 -0.16 9.77 -21.89
C GLY A 17 -1.39 9.05 -21.36
N LYS A 18 -1.80 8.01 -22.10
CA LYS A 18 -2.83 7.08 -21.65
C LYS A 18 -2.39 6.39 -20.36
N TYR A 19 -3.37 5.89 -19.61
CA TYR A 19 -3.14 5.07 -18.43
C TYR A 19 -2.18 3.91 -18.77
N TRP A 20 -0.93 4.01 -18.31
CA TRP A 20 0.07 2.95 -18.40
C TRP A 20 0.61 2.67 -17.01
N TRP A 21 0.98 1.41 -16.76
CA TRP A 21 1.69 1.02 -15.56
C TRP A 21 3.09 0.54 -15.97
N PRO A 22 4.18 1.25 -15.59
CA PRO A 22 5.49 1.01 -16.17
C PRO A 22 6.20 -0.22 -15.61
N VAL A 23 5.65 -0.86 -14.58
CA VAL A 23 6.27 -1.98 -13.88
C VAL A 23 5.27 -3.08 -13.62
N GLU A 24 5.61 -4.32 -13.97
CA GLU A 24 4.81 -5.47 -13.58
C GLU A 24 5.04 -5.81 -12.10
N TYR A 25 3.95 -5.99 -11.37
CA TYR A 25 3.98 -6.41 -9.98
C TYR A 25 3.94 -7.94 -9.90
N PRO A 26 4.66 -8.58 -8.95
CA PRO A 26 4.57 -10.02 -8.73
C PRO A 26 3.12 -10.42 -8.42
N LYS A 27 2.59 -11.42 -9.14
CA LYS A 27 1.15 -11.75 -9.11
C LYS A 27 0.63 -12.11 -7.72
N ASP A 28 1.49 -12.69 -6.88
CA ASP A 28 1.15 -13.15 -5.54
C ASP A 28 0.86 -12.00 -4.56
N VAL A 29 1.38 -10.79 -4.82
CA VAL A 29 1.13 -9.62 -3.95
C VAL A 29 -0.33 -9.17 -3.95
N PHE A 30 -1.11 -9.54 -4.96
CA PHE A 30 -2.54 -9.18 -5.04
C PHE A 30 -3.45 -10.28 -4.49
N SER A 31 -2.98 -11.53 -4.46
CA SER A 31 -3.75 -12.65 -3.90
C SER A 31 -3.51 -12.86 -2.40
N ASP A 32 -2.43 -12.30 -1.85
CA ASP A 32 -2.04 -12.47 -0.45
C ASP A 32 -1.99 -11.09 0.25
N PRO A 33 -2.89 -10.83 1.22
CA PRO A 33 -2.96 -9.53 1.92
C PRO A 33 -1.69 -9.17 2.70
N PHE A 34 -0.97 -10.16 3.23
CA PHE A 34 0.27 -9.91 3.94
C PHE A 34 1.37 -9.47 2.96
N LYS A 35 1.49 -10.15 1.82
CA LYS A 35 2.42 -9.74 0.76
C LYS A 35 2.07 -8.35 0.21
N ASN A 36 0.77 -8.06 0.05
CA ASN A 36 0.27 -6.74 -0.32
C ASN A 36 0.72 -5.65 0.67
N LEU A 37 0.64 -5.93 1.97
CA LEU A 37 1.12 -5.05 3.02
C LEU A 37 2.63 -4.84 2.96
N ILE A 38 3.41 -5.91 2.77
CA ILE A 38 4.87 -5.80 2.67
C ILE A 38 5.28 -4.93 1.48
N ILE A 39 4.73 -5.17 0.28
CA ILE A 39 5.05 -4.35 -0.89
C ILE A 39 4.59 -2.89 -0.70
N THR A 40 3.45 -2.67 -0.02
CA THR A 40 2.97 -1.33 0.31
C THR A 40 3.93 -0.59 1.24
N VAL A 41 4.49 -1.25 2.26
CA VAL A 41 5.54 -0.68 3.13
C VAL A 41 6.80 -0.36 2.32
N LEU A 42 7.18 -1.24 1.39
CA LEU A 42 8.33 -1.02 0.51
C LEU A 42 8.12 0.16 -0.45
N SER A 43 6.88 0.46 -0.84
CA SER A 43 6.54 1.59 -1.72
C SER A 43 6.71 2.96 -1.06
N GLN A 44 6.70 3.02 0.27
CA GLN A 44 6.74 4.28 1.01
C GLN A 44 8.04 5.05 0.73
N ASN A 45 7.90 6.27 0.21
CA ASN A 45 9.02 7.16 -0.17
C ASN A 45 10.00 6.49 -1.14
N THR A 46 9.50 5.78 -2.15
CA THR A 46 10.32 4.99 -3.08
C THR A 46 9.69 4.96 -4.45
N SER A 47 10.51 4.96 -5.50
CA SER A 47 10.01 4.80 -6.86
C SER A 47 9.43 3.40 -7.03
N GLU A 48 8.41 3.28 -7.86
CA GLU A 48 7.74 2.01 -8.14
C GLU A 48 8.72 0.90 -8.59
N ILE A 49 9.64 1.25 -9.50
CA ILE A 49 10.70 0.33 -9.97
C ILE A 49 11.54 -0.21 -8.79
N ASN A 50 11.92 0.66 -7.85
CA ASN A 50 12.73 0.24 -6.70
C ASN A 50 11.91 -0.49 -5.64
N CYS A 51 10.61 -0.21 -5.54
CA CYS A 51 9.68 -0.95 -4.69
C CYS A 51 9.59 -2.41 -5.15
N VAL A 52 9.31 -2.64 -6.43
CA VAL A 52 9.25 -4.00 -7.01
C VAL A 52 10.58 -4.72 -6.86
N ARG A 53 11.70 -4.08 -7.22
CA ARG A 53 13.04 -4.67 -7.05
C ARG A 53 13.37 -5.01 -5.60
N ALA A 54 12.87 -4.24 -4.63
CA ALA A 54 13.08 -4.53 -3.22
C ALA A 54 12.22 -5.71 -2.75
N TYR A 55 10.98 -5.81 -3.24
CA TYR A 55 10.12 -6.95 -2.93
C TYR A 55 10.66 -8.24 -3.56
N GLU A 56 11.08 -8.22 -4.81
CA GLU A 56 11.71 -9.36 -5.48
C GLU A 56 12.98 -9.81 -4.73
N GLY A 57 13.80 -8.86 -4.28
CA GLY A 57 14.99 -9.15 -3.47
C GLY A 57 14.64 -9.82 -2.13
N LEU A 58 13.55 -9.40 -1.49
CA LEU A 58 13.02 -10.02 -0.28
C LEU A 58 12.51 -11.44 -0.55
N ALA A 59 11.66 -11.60 -1.56
CA ALA A 59 11.04 -12.87 -1.92
C ALA A 59 12.06 -13.91 -2.43
N ALA A 60 13.17 -13.46 -3.01
CA ALA A 60 14.27 -14.34 -3.41
C ALA A 60 15.04 -14.92 -2.22
N ARG A 61 14.99 -14.28 -1.05
CA ARG A 61 15.71 -14.72 0.17
C ARG A 61 14.80 -15.35 1.22
N PHE A 62 13.52 -15.03 1.21
CA PHE A 62 12.57 -15.44 2.23
C PHE A 62 11.23 -15.83 1.61
N ASP A 63 10.59 -16.85 2.18
CA ASP A 63 9.15 -17.02 2.02
C ASP A 63 8.46 -15.85 2.74
N VAL A 64 7.71 -15.03 1.99
CA VAL A 64 7.15 -13.76 2.49
C VAL A 64 5.91 -14.06 3.34
N LYS A 65 6.14 -14.53 4.56
CA LYS A 65 5.11 -14.87 5.56
C LYS A 65 5.41 -14.23 6.92
N PRO A 66 4.39 -13.97 7.77
CA PRO A 66 4.58 -13.35 9.08
C PRO A 66 5.58 -14.11 9.96
N GLU A 67 5.44 -15.42 10.09
CA GLU A 67 6.30 -16.28 10.91
C GLU A 67 7.76 -16.30 10.44
N VAL A 68 7.98 -16.22 9.13
CA VAL A 68 9.33 -16.19 8.54
C VAL A 68 9.98 -14.84 8.81
N LEU A 69 9.30 -13.75 8.45
CA LEU A 69 9.87 -12.40 8.55
C LEU A 69 9.99 -11.90 10.00
N ALA A 70 9.12 -12.35 10.91
CA ALA A 70 9.22 -12.05 12.34
C ALA A 70 10.48 -12.65 12.99
N ASN A 71 10.94 -13.80 12.48
CA ASN A 71 12.10 -14.54 12.98
C ASN A 71 13.38 -14.32 12.17
N ALA A 72 13.28 -13.87 10.93
CA ALA A 72 14.42 -13.61 10.04
C ALA A 72 15.43 -12.62 10.62
N ASP A 73 16.72 -12.83 10.34
CA ASP A 73 17.78 -11.89 10.74
C ASP A 73 17.52 -10.50 10.15
N LEU A 74 17.63 -9.46 10.99
CA LEU A 74 17.31 -8.09 10.58
C LEU A 74 18.25 -7.57 9.49
N ASN A 75 19.54 -7.92 9.54
CA ASN A 75 20.51 -7.50 8.54
C ASN A 75 20.27 -8.20 7.20
N MET A 76 19.85 -9.46 7.22
CA MET A 76 19.45 -10.17 6.00
C MET A 76 18.24 -9.52 5.31
N ILE A 77 17.23 -9.07 6.06
CA ILE A 77 16.10 -8.29 5.50
C ILE A 77 16.60 -6.97 4.91
N LYS A 78 17.44 -6.22 5.64
CA LYS A 78 17.99 -4.93 5.17
C LYS A 78 18.73 -5.08 3.84
N GLU A 79 19.54 -6.11 3.72
CA GLU A 79 20.30 -6.37 2.50
C GLU A 79 19.38 -6.74 1.33
N ALA A 80 18.38 -7.59 1.58
CA ALA A 80 17.39 -8.00 0.59
C ALA A 80 16.62 -6.81 -0.02
N ILE A 81 16.24 -5.83 0.82
CA ILE A 81 15.41 -4.69 0.42
C ILE A 81 16.22 -3.42 0.12
N ARG A 82 17.56 -3.50 0.08
CA ARG A 82 18.46 -2.33 -0.01
C ARG A 82 18.12 -1.39 -1.16
N ARG A 83 17.69 -1.95 -2.31
CA ARG A 83 17.28 -1.20 -3.51
C ARG A 83 16.08 -0.27 -3.27
N GLY A 84 15.23 -0.58 -2.29
CA GLY A 84 14.04 0.19 -1.97
C GLY A 84 14.31 1.46 -1.15
N GLY A 85 15.56 1.77 -0.78
CA GLY A 85 15.86 2.94 0.05
C GLY A 85 15.26 2.86 1.46
N LEU A 86 15.74 3.70 2.39
CA LEU A 86 15.31 3.70 3.80
C LEU A 86 15.27 2.29 4.44
N TYR A 87 16.10 1.37 3.94
CA TYR A 87 16.01 -0.06 4.24
C TYR A 87 16.20 -0.36 5.73
N ASN A 88 16.94 0.47 6.45
CA ASN A 88 17.08 0.37 7.90
C ASN A 88 15.75 0.53 8.64
N LEU A 89 14.94 1.52 8.23
CA LEU A 89 13.62 1.78 8.82
C LEU A 89 12.61 0.74 8.33
N LYS A 90 12.60 0.45 7.03
CA LYS A 90 11.66 -0.51 6.42
C LYS A 90 11.87 -1.93 6.94
N ALA A 91 13.11 -2.39 7.10
CA ALA A 91 13.37 -3.73 7.64
C ALA A 91 12.87 -3.90 9.07
N LYS A 92 13.09 -2.88 9.93
CA LYS A 92 12.53 -2.86 11.29
C LYS A 92 11.00 -2.89 11.26
N ARG A 93 10.40 -2.07 10.40
CA ARG A 93 8.95 -1.98 10.22
C ARG A 93 8.34 -3.30 9.75
N ILE A 94 8.94 -3.94 8.75
CA ILE A 94 8.50 -5.25 8.24
C ILE A 94 8.50 -6.27 9.37
N LYS A 95 9.60 -6.38 10.12
CA LYS A 95 9.73 -7.33 11.23
C LYS A 95 8.73 -7.05 12.36
N GLU A 96 8.48 -5.79 12.66
CA GLU A 96 7.48 -5.36 13.65
C GLU A 96 6.06 -5.72 13.20
N ILE A 97 5.69 -5.39 11.96
CA ILE A 97 4.41 -5.76 11.36
C ILE A 97 4.21 -7.27 11.40
N SER A 98 5.22 -8.05 11.00
CA SER A 98 5.15 -9.51 11.03
C SER A 98 4.83 -10.06 12.42
N ARG A 99 5.43 -9.50 13.48
CA ARG A 99 5.12 -9.89 14.86
C ARG A 99 3.69 -9.51 15.24
N VAL A 100 3.27 -8.29 14.96
CA VAL A 100 1.89 -7.83 15.28
C VAL A 100 0.84 -8.65 14.53
N VAL A 101 1.10 -9.05 13.28
CA VAL A 101 0.22 -9.94 12.51
C VAL A 101 0.08 -11.31 13.19
N LEU A 102 1.17 -11.89 13.70
CA LEU A 102 1.10 -13.14 14.45
C LEU A 102 0.30 -12.98 15.75
N GLU A 103 0.59 -11.93 16.52
CA GLU A 103 0.04 -11.73 17.87
C GLU A 103 -1.43 -11.29 17.88
N LYS A 104 -1.82 -10.39 16.96
CA LYS A 104 -3.15 -9.75 16.98
C LYS A 104 -4.09 -10.22 15.88
N PHE A 105 -3.56 -10.91 14.88
CA PHE A 105 -4.30 -11.35 13.68
C PHE A 105 -4.12 -12.85 13.41
N ASN A 106 -3.58 -13.60 14.37
CA ASN A 106 -3.36 -15.05 14.27
C ASN A 106 -2.57 -15.46 13.00
N GLY A 107 -1.69 -14.59 12.51
CA GLY A 107 -0.89 -14.84 11.31
C GLY A 107 -1.61 -14.61 9.98
N ASP A 108 -2.89 -14.20 9.98
CA ASP A 108 -3.68 -14.08 8.74
C ASP A 108 -4.53 -12.80 8.69
N LEU A 109 -4.26 -11.99 7.66
CA LEU A 109 -5.00 -10.75 7.38
C LEU A 109 -6.27 -10.98 6.55
N ASN A 110 -6.49 -12.16 5.97
CA ASN A 110 -7.74 -12.44 5.24
C ASN A 110 -8.97 -12.30 6.16
N SER A 111 -8.84 -12.75 7.41
CA SER A 111 -9.88 -12.58 8.44
C SER A 111 -10.29 -11.12 8.67
N VAL A 112 -9.39 -10.16 8.46
CA VAL A 112 -9.67 -8.73 8.58
C VAL A 112 -10.41 -8.22 7.34
N LEU A 113 -10.05 -8.72 6.16
CA LEU A 113 -10.66 -8.31 4.90
C LEU A 113 -12.07 -8.86 4.67
N THR A 114 -12.55 -9.76 5.54
CA THR A 114 -13.95 -10.21 5.54
C THR A 114 -14.86 -9.37 6.43
N LEU A 115 -14.31 -8.53 7.30
CA LEU A 115 -15.06 -7.62 8.16
C LEU A 115 -15.76 -6.52 7.36
N PRO A 116 -16.73 -5.79 7.92
CA PRO A 116 -17.22 -4.55 7.33
C PRO A 116 -16.09 -3.54 7.11
N LYS A 117 -16.13 -2.78 6.01
CA LYS A 117 -15.05 -1.88 5.55
C LYS A 117 -14.45 -1.00 6.64
N GLU A 118 -15.28 -0.32 7.42
CA GLU A 118 -14.82 0.60 8.48
C GLU A 118 -14.13 -0.14 9.64
N GLU A 119 -14.64 -1.33 9.98
CA GLU A 119 -14.03 -2.18 11.01
C GLU A 119 -12.69 -2.74 10.51
N ALA A 120 -12.66 -3.24 9.27
CA ALA A 120 -11.43 -3.69 8.62
C ALA A 120 -10.37 -2.58 8.58
N LYS A 121 -10.76 -1.35 8.22
CA LYS A 121 -9.86 -0.18 8.21
C LYS A 121 -9.28 0.09 9.59
N LYS A 122 -10.13 0.15 10.63
CA LYS A 122 -9.69 0.37 12.01
C LYS A 122 -8.71 -0.72 12.47
N ARG A 123 -9.00 -1.99 12.17
CA ARG A 123 -8.13 -3.12 12.49
C ARG A 123 -6.78 -3.02 11.77
N LEU A 124 -6.78 -2.73 10.46
CA LEU A 124 -5.54 -2.55 9.69
C LEU A 124 -4.67 -1.39 10.22
N MET A 125 -5.29 -0.30 10.70
CA MET A 125 -4.57 0.83 11.29
C MET A 125 -3.91 0.53 12.65
N GLU A 126 -4.21 -0.62 13.27
CA GLU A 126 -3.45 -1.10 14.44
C GLU A 126 -2.04 -1.59 14.06
N LEU A 127 -1.81 -1.85 12.76
CA LEU A 127 -0.51 -2.29 12.27
C LEU A 127 0.49 -1.12 12.26
N PRO A 128 1.74 -1.35 12.72
CA PRO A 128 2.75 -0.31 12.73
C PRO A 128 2.94 0.30 11.35
N GLY A 129 2.88 1.64 11.24
CA GLY A 129 3.14 2.34 9.98
C GLY A 129 2.02 2.25 8.93
N VAL A 130 0.88 1.70 9.31
CA VAL A 130 -0.36 1.72 8.51
C VAL A 130 -1.24 2.85 9.00
N GLY A 131 -1.27 3.94 8.24
CA GLY A 131 -2.26 5.02 8.39
C GLY A 131 -3.45 4.81 7.45
N GLU A 132 -4.42 5.73 7.49
CA GLU A 132 -5.66 5.68 6.68
C GLU A 132 -5.40 5.36 5.21
N LYS A 133 -4.51 6.12 4.56
CA LYS A 133 -4.19 5.91 3.14
C LYS A 133 -3.62 4.53 2.85
N THR A 134 -2.79 4.00 3.76
CA THR A 134 -2.22 2.65 3.62
C THR A 134 -3.30 1.60 3.81
N ALA A 135 -4.19 1.76 4.80
CA ALA A 135 -5.32 0.88 4.99
C ALA A 135 -6.26 0.89 3.77
N ASP A 136 -6.54 2.06 3.20
CA ASP A 136 -7.36 2.18 1.98
C ASP A 136 -6.70 1.49 0.78
N VAL A 137 -5.37 1.55 0.63
CA VAL A 137 -4.65 0.76 -0.41
C VAL A 137 -4.93 -0.73 -0.24
N LEU A 138 -4.79 -1.26 0.97
CA LEU A 138 -5.02 -2.69 1.24
C LEU A 138 -6.48 -3.08 0.98
N LEU A 139 -7.43 -2.26 1.45
CA LEU A 139 -8.85 -2.52 1.26
C LEU A 139 -9.30 -2.39 -0.21
N SER A 140 -8.65 -1.53 -1.00
CA SER A 140 -8.96 -1.37 -2.43
C SER A 140 -8.75 -2.66 -3.23
N SER A 141 -7.82 -3.52 -2.79
CA SER A 141 -7.63 -4.85 -3.41
C SER A 141 -8.86 -5.75 -3.26
N ARG A 142 -9.64 -5.58 -2.19
CA ARG A 142 -10.80 -6.41 -1.86
C ARG A 142 -12.12 -5.84 -2.36
N TYR A 143 -12.39 -4.56 -2.08
CA TYR A 143 -13.66 -3.90 -2.38
C TYR A 143 -13.66 -3.17 -3.73
N GLY A 144 -12.47 -3.00 -4.32
CA GLY A 144 -12.30 -2.25 -5.55
C GLY A 144 -12.42 -0.73 -5.36
N TYR A 145 -12.00 -0.01 -6.39
CA TYR A 145 -11.91 1.45 -6.38
C TYR A 145 -13.26 2.18 -6.35
N ARG A 146 -14.39 1.46 -6.48
CA ARG A 146 -15.74 2.03 -6.35
C ARG A 146 -16.16 2.23 -4.89
N GLU A 147 -15.62 1.42 -3.99
CA GLU A 147 -15.97 1.44 -2.56
C GLU A 147 -14.85 2.01 -1.69
N VAL A 148 -13.61 1.89 -2.14
CA VAL A 148 -12.41 2.40 -1.44
C VAL A 148 -11.62 3.29 -2.39
N TYR A 149 -11.65 4.59 -2.14
CA TYR A 149 -10.97 5.58 -2.96
C TYR A 149 -9.70 6.08 -2.27
N VAL A 150 -8.54 5.64 -2.76
CA VAL A 150 -7.24 5.99 -2.18
C VAL A 150 -6.88 7.43 -2.54
N VAL A 151 -7.00 8.35 -1.58
CA VAL A 151 -6.62 9.77 -1.79
C VAL A 151 -5.21 10.01 -1.27
N ASP A 152 -4.26 10.19 -2.18
CA ASP A 152 -2.91 10.64 -1.85
C ASP A 152 -2.77 12.18 -1.94
N THR A 153 -1.56 12.69 -1.72
CA THR A 153 -1.29 14.14 -1.77
C THR A 153 -1.47 14.73 -3.16
N HIS A 154 -1.29 13.94 -4.23
CA HIS A 154 -1.46 14.37 -5.61
C HIS A 154 -2.95 14.45 -5.96
N ILE A 155 -3.71 13.40 -5.70
CA ILE A 155 -5.16 13.35 -5.90
C ILE A 155 -5.84 14.45 -5.09
N GLY A 156 -5.48 14.58 -3.81
CA GLY A 156 -6.02 15.65 -2.95
C GLY A 156 -5.72 17.05 -3.49
N ARG A 157 -4.52 17.28 -4.02
CA ARG A 157 -4.15 18.56 -4.63
C ARG A 157 -4.90 18.84 -5.93
N ILE A 158 -5.07 17.83 -6.78
CA ILE A 158 -5.83 17.94 -8.04
C ILE A 158 -7.30 18.23 -7.73
N ALA A 159 -7.92 17.48 -6.81
CA ALA A 159 -9.32 17.65 -6.43
C ALA A 159 -9.61 19.07 -5.91
N LYS A 160 -8.70 19.63 -5.10
CA LYS A 160 -8.79 21.02 -4.63
C LYS A 160 -8.65 22.04 -5.76
N ARG A 161 -7.63 21.88 -6.61
CA ARG A 161 -7.38 22.81 -7.73
C ARG A 161 -8.48 22.80 -8.79
N LEU A 162 -9.14 21.68 -8.99
CA LEU A 162 -10.31 21.55 -9.87
C LEU A 162 -11.62 21.99 -9.20
N GLY A 163 -11.59 22.38 -7.92
CA GLY A 163 -12.77 22.80 -7.17
C GLY A 163 -13.79 21.68 -6.94
N LEU A 164 -13.36 20.41 -6.95
CA LEU A 164 -14.21 19.26 -6.61
C LEU A 164 -14.52 19.22 -5.11
N VAL A 165 -13.58 19.72 -4.30
CA VAL A 165 -13.69 19.83 -2.83
C VAL A 165 -13.22 21.22 -2.37
N LYS A 166 -13.55 21.59 -1.13
CA LYS A 166 -13.05 22.83 -0.50
C LYS A 166 -11.53 22.79 -0.34
N GLU A 167 -10.85 23.94 -0.37
CA GLU A 167 -9.39 24.01 -0.20
C GLU A 167 -8.90 23.42 1.13
N ASN A 168 -9.69 23.60 2.20
CA ASN A 168 -9.44 23.06 3.52
C ASN A 168 -9.97 21.63 3.72
N ALA A 169 -10.53 20.99 2.69
CA ALA A 169 -10.98 19.61 2.78
C ALA A 169 -9.81 18.70 3.17
N LYS A 170 -10.08 17.83 4.14
CA LYS A 170 -9.19 16.73 4.52
C LYS A 170 -9.74 15.45 3.88
N PRO A 171 -8.88 14.50 3.45
CA PRO A 171 -9.32 13.13 3.21
C PRO A 171 -10.15 12.65 4.41
N GLN A 172 -11.23 11.93 4.16
CA GLN A 172 -12.12 11.46 5.24
C GLN A 172 -11.32 10.67 6.28
N MET A 173 -11.30 11.21 7.51
CA MET A 173 -10.78 10.58 8.73
C MET A 173 -11.73 9.48 9.19
#